data_AF-A0A2W5US51-F1
#
_entry.id   AF-A0A2W5US51-F1
#
_cell.length_a   1.000
_cell.length_b   1.000
_cell.length_c   1.000
_cell.angle_alpha   90.00
_cell.angle_beta   90.00
_cell.angle_gamma   90.00
#
_symmetry.space_group_name_H-M   'P 1'
#
loop_
_entity.id
_entity.type
_entity.pdbx_description
1 polymer ?
#
loop_
_entity_poly.entity_id
_entity_poly.type
_entity_poly.pdbx_seq_one_letter_code
_entity_poly.pdbx_strand_id
1 'polypeptide(L)'
;MRSKRLAVAAWAGVLLVAGNAQAQSYVRTDCQGVVSPAANRYDSPEHERWYKRFWTGTCDHLTLCVPGGPNWNEIVDKLLVKGGPGERAALLPKACRLGQTIGLEWSREHKVRKITTADLKVFDTMLEATGDTLKGVDRVDAAARAKLGGK
;
A
#
# COMPACT_ATOMS: atom_id res chain seq x y z
N MET A 1 -20.71 51.78 47.31
CA MET A 1 -19.91 52.29 46.16
C MET A 1 -19.29 51.11 45.41
N ARG A 2 -19.31 51.19 44.08
CA ARG A 2 -18.70 50.31 43.06
C ARG A 2 -17.55 49.42 43.54
N SER A 3 -17.57 48.15 43.12
CA SER A 3 -16.60 47.74 42.09
C SER A 3 -16.98 46.42 41.41
N LYS A 4 -16.92 46.49 40.08
CA LYS A 4 -17.13 45.42 39.11
C LYS A 4 -15.90 44.51 39.03
N ARG A 5 -16.01 43.46 38.19
CA ARG A 5 -14.94 42.76 37.42
C ARG A 5 -14.26 41.60 38.19
N LEU A 6 -14.09 40.38 37.66
CA LEU A 6 -14.18 39.82 36.31
C LEU A 6 -14.57 38.34 36.37
N ALA A 7 -15.40 37.90 35.43
CA ALA A 7 -15.50 36.49 35.05
C ALA A 7 -14.23 36.10 34.30
N VAL A 8 -13.47 35.13 34.81
CA VAL A 8 -12.39 34.47 34.06
C VAL A 8 -13.00 33.22 33.43
N ALA A 9 -13.30 33.31 32.14
CA ALA A 9 -13.62 32.16 31.32
C ALA A 9 -12.32 31.36 31.10
N ALA A 10 -12.23 30.18 31.69
CA ALA A 10 -11.17 29.22 31.40
C ALA A 10 -11.55 28.42 30.14
N TRP A 11 -11.10 28.92 28.98
CA TRP A 11 -11.05 28.16 27.73
C TRP A 11 -9.60 27.74 27.49
N ALA A 12 -9.29 26.44 27.59
CA ALA A 12 -8.19 25.73 26.94
C ALA A 12 -8.05 24.33 27.58
N GLY A 13 -7.96 23.21 26.87
CA GLY A 13 -7.91 23.00 25.44
C GLY A 13 -8.22 21.54 25.12
N VAL A 14 -8.95 21.32 24.03
CA VAL A 14 -9.02 20.01 23.38
C VAL A 14 -7.68 19.81 22.69
N LEU A 15 -6.75 19.13 23.34
CA LEU A 15 -5.52 18.68 22.70
C LEU A 15 -5.90 17.67 21.61
N LEU A 16 -5.60 18.07 20.38
CA LEU A 16 -5.75 17.35 19.13
C LEU A 16 -5.24 15.90 19.23
N VAL A 17 -6.15 14.94 19.41
CA VAL A 17 -5.92 13.56 19.00
C VAL A 17 -6.30 13.46 17.52
N ALA A 18 -5.47 14.05 16.66
CA ALA A 18 -5.63 13.96 15.21
C ALA A 18 -4.26 13.75 14.56
N GLY A 19 -3.55 12.73 15.01
CA GLY A 19 -2.33 12.25 14.36
C GLY A 19 -2.32 10.74 14.44
N ASN A 20 -2.22 10.07 13.29
CA ASN A 20 -1.99 8.63 13.10
C ASN A 20 -3.20 7.70 12.82
N ALA A 21 -4.39 8.22 12.50
CA ALA A 21 -5.52 7.39 12.05
C ALA A 21 -5.77 7.42 10.52
N GLN A 22 -4.81 7.90 9.72
CA GLN A 22 -4.82 7.71 8.26
C GLN A 22 -4.22 6.32 7.96
N ALA A 23 -4.88 5.26 8.40
CA ALA A 23 -4.56 3.91 7.94
C ALA A 23 -4.88 3.85 6.44
N GLN A 24 -3.89 4.22 5.63
CA GLN A 24 -3.78 4.06 4.17
C GLN A 24 -5.14 3.90 3.46
N SER A 25 -5.92 4.98 3.43
CA SER A 25 -7.28 5.01 2.85
C SER A 25 -7.34 4.56 1.38
N TYR A 26 -6.19 4.57 0.71
CA TYR A 26 -6.01 4.13 -0.67
C TYR A 26 -5.79 2.61 -0.83
N VAL A 27 -5.56 1.88 0.27
CA VAL A 27 -5.52 0.41 0.31
C VAL A 27 -6.94 -0.11 0.55
N ARG A 28 -7.31 -1.20 -0.13
CA ARG A 28 -8.59 -1.89 0.06
C ARG A 28 -8.87 -2.14 1.54
N THR A 29 -10.13 -1.98 1.94
CA THR A 29 -10.58 -2.16 3.32
C THR A 29 -10.25 -3.54 3.88
N ASP A 30 -10.36 -4.59 3.07
CA ASP A 30 -10.05 -5.97 3.45
C ASP A 30 -8.55 -6.28 3.56
N CYS A 31 -7.68 -5.37 3.08
CA CYS A 31 -6.23 -5.43 3.29
C CYS A 31 -5.75 -4.60 4.48
N GLN A 32 -6.52 -3.61 4.96
CA GLN A 32 -6.08 -2.67 6.01
C GLN A 32 -5.75 -3.35 7.34
N GLY A 33 -6.43 -4.45 7.68
CA GLY A 33 -6.13 -5.25 8.87
C GLY A 33 -4.94 -6.22 8.69
N VAL A 34 -4.44 -6.37 7.46
CA VAL A 34 -3.36 -7.31 7.11
C VAL A 34 -2.03 -6.58 6.90
N VAL A 35 -2.07 -5.42 6.26
CA VAL A 35 -0.88 -4.62 5.97
C VAL A 35 -0.47 -3.80 7.19
N SER A 36 0.83 -3.69 7.45
CA SER A 36 1.32 -2.80 8.50
C SER A 36 1.19 -1.33 8.08
N PRO A 37 0.99 -0.37 8.99
CA PRO A 37 1.12 1.05 8.65
C PRO A 37 2.50 1.32 8.04
N ALA A 38 2.56 1.94 6.86
CA ALA A 38 3.83 2.18 6.17
C ALA A 38 4.37 3.61 6.29
N ALA A 39 3.70 4.49 7.05
CA ALA A 39 4.12 5.88 7.25
C ALA A 39 5.59 6.01 7.71
N ASN A 40 6.05 5.11 8.60
CA ASN A 40 7.43 5.09 9.10
C ASN A 40 8.43 4.39 8.16
N ARG A 41 7.99 3.94 6.98
CA ARG A 41 8.80 3.18 6.00
C ARG A 41 9.08 3.99 4.73
N TYR A 42 8.54 5.20 4.61
CA TYR A 42 8.79 6.05 3.46
C TYR A 42 10.10 6.80 3.61
N ASP A 43 10.94 6.71 2.58
CA ASP A 43 12.21 7.45 2.51
C ASP A 43 11.98 8.96 2.26
N SER A 44 10.84 9.32 1.65
CA SER A 44 10.49 10.70 1.31
C SER A 44 8.98 10.87 1.06
N PRO A 45 8.45 12.11 1.02
CA PRO A 45 7.06 12.36 0.62
C PRO A 45 6.75 11.90 -0.83
N GLU A 46 7.76 11.86 -1.69
CA GLU A 46 7.60 11.35 -3.05
C GLU A 46 7.43 9.82 -3.05
N HIS A 47 8.17 9.11 -2.19
CA HIS A 47 7.99 7.67 -1.99
C HIS A 47 6.52 7.37 -1.61
N GLU A 48 5.96 8.10 -0.64
CA GLU A 48 4.55 7.93 -0.25
C GLU A 48 3.58 8.09 -1.42
N ARG A 49 3.74 9.13 -2.26
CA ARG A 49 2.90 9.36 -3.44
C ARG A 49 3.00 8.23 -4.46
N TRP A 50 4.21 7.76 -4.75
CA TRP A 50 4.41 6.60 -5.64
C TRP A 50 3.84 5.31 -5.05
N TYR A 51 3.90 5.13 -3.73
CA TYR A 51 3.28 4.01 -3.05
C TYR A 51 1.76 4.03 -3.16
N LYS A 52 1.14 5.21 -3.00
CA LYS A 52 -0.29 5.42 -3.29
C LYS A 52 -0.62 5.09 -4.75
N ARG A 53 0.22 5.51 -5.71
CA ARG A 53 0.05 5.18 -7.13
C ARG A 53 0.14 3.67 -7.41
N PHE A 54 1.01 2.95 -6.71
CA PHE A 54 1.11 1.49 -6.83
C PHE A 54 -0.22 0.81 -6.45
N TRP A 55 -0.82 1.23 -5.34
CA TRP A 55 -2.08 0.65 -4.87
C TRP A 55 -3.28 1.02 -5.72
N THR A 56 -3.33 2.25 -6.24
CA THR A 56 -4.54 2.82 -6.88
C THR A 56 -4.48 2.90 -8.40
N GLY A 57 -3.30 2.82 -9.00
CA GLY A 57 -3.11 3.14 -10.43
C GLY A 57 -3.18 4.63 -10.78
N THR A 58 -3.49 5.50 -9.81
CA THR A 58 -3.70 6.94 -10.05
C THR A 58 -2.41 7.74 -9.89
N CYS A 59 -2.17 8.67 -10.82
CA CYS A 59 -0.95 9.46 -10.84
C CYS A 59 -0.97 10.68 -9.92
N ASP A 60 -2.11 11.12 -9.39
CA ASP A 60 -2.28 12.21 -8.42
C ASP A 60 -1.06 13.14 -8.20
N HIS A 61 -0.88 14.11 -9.11
CA HIS A 61 0.21 15.11 -9.09
C HIS A 61 1.66 14.60 -9.18
N LEU A 62 1.88 13.34 -9.58
CA LEU A 62 3.20 12.79 -9.88
C LEU A 62 3.67 13.21 -11.27
N THR A 63 4.80 13.92 -11.31
CA THR A 63 5.50 14.29 -12.54
C THR A 63 5.98 13.04 -13.28
N LEU A 64 5.79 12.99 -14.61
CA LEU A 64 6.17 11.86 -15.47
C LEU A 64 5.50 10.51 -15.13
N CYS A 65 4.34 10.55 -14.47
CA CYS A 65 3.57 9.35 -14.19
C CYS A 65 2.65 8.96 -15.36
N VAL A 66 2.66 7.67 -15.69
CA VAL A 66 1.69 7.07 -16.62
C VAL A 66 0.57 6.41 -15.81
N PRO A 67 -0.70 6.85 -15.96
CA PRO A 67 -1.82 6.28 -15.23
C PRO A 67 -2.13 4.86 -15.71
N GLY A 68 -2.72 4.04 -14.83
CA GLY A 68 -3.12 2.67 -15.14
C GLY A 68 -2.28 1.62 -14.42
N GLY A 69 -2.01 0.50 -15.08
CA GLY A 69 -1.29 -0.64 -14.48
C GLY A 69 0.15 -0.30 -14.06
N PRO A 70 0.65 -0.85 -12.94
CA PRO A 70 -0.03 -1.80 -12.06
C PRO A 70 -0.89 -1.10 -11.01
N ASN A 71 -2.15 -1.51 -10.89
CA ASN A 71 -3.07 -1.14 -9.80
C ASN A 71 -3.22 -2.36 -8.90
N TRP A 72 -2.58 -2.35 -7.72
CA TRP A 72 -2.59 -3.53 -6.87
C TRP A 72 -3.98 -3.82 -6.28
N ASN A 73 -4.83 -2.82 -6.05
CA ASN A 73 -6.20 -3.04 -5.58
C ASN A 73 -7.00 -3.92 -6.57
N GLU A 74 -6.88 -3.61 -7.87
CA GLU A 74 -7.49 -4.39 -8.95
C GLU A 74 -6.85 -5.78 -9.11
N ILE A 75 -5.53 -5.90 -8.94
CA ILE A 75 -4.85 -7.21 -8.97
C ILE A 75 -5.40 -8.11 -7.87
N VAL A 76 -5.59 -7.60 -6.65
CA VAL A 76 -6.20 -8.38 -5.57
C VAL A 76 -7.62 -8.81 -5.94
N ASP A 77 -8.45 -7.96 -6.56
CA ASP A 77 -9.79 -8.36 -7.01
C ASP A 77 -9.72 -9.54 -8.00
N LYS A 78 -8.85 -9.44 -9.00
CA LYS A 78 -8.67 -10.51 -10.00
C LYS A 78 -8.22 -11.82 -9.35
N LEU A 79 -7.26 -11.75 -8.42
CA LEU A 79 -6.79 -12.93 -7.70
C LEU A 79 -7.93 -13.58 -6.90
N LEU A 80 -8.73 -12.80 -6.17
CA LEU A 80 -9.83 -13.34 -5.39
C LEU A 80 -10.93 -13.95 -6.25
N VAL A 81 -11.22 -13.38 -7.42
CA VAL A 81 -12.15 -13.95 -8.40
C VAL A 81 -11.60 -15.27 -8.95
N LYS A 82 -10.31 -15.29 -9.33
CA LYS A 82 -9.66 -16.47 -9.92
C LYS A 82 -9.51 -17.65 -8.96
N GLY A 83 -9.14 -17.40 -7.70
CA GLY A 83 -9.05 -18.43 -6.66
C GLY A 83 -10.41 -18.88 -6.10
N GLY A 84 -11.44 -18.05 -6.25
CA GLY A 84 -12.79 -18.34 -5.80
C GLY A 84 -12.96 -18.32 -4.26
N PRO A 85 -14.19 -18.60 -3.77
CA PRO A 85 -14.52 -18.48 -2.34
C PRO A 85 -13.71 -19.41 -1.43
N GLY A 86 -13.36 -20.61 -1.90
CA GLY A 86 -12.63 -21.60 -1.11
C GLY A 86 -11.20 -21.21 -0.77
N GLU A 87 -10.52 -20.47 -1.66
CA GLU A 87 -9.14 -20.02 -1.44
C GLU A 87 -9.05 -18.64 -0.79
N ARG A 88 -10.16 -17.87 -0.76
CA ARG A 88 -10.18 -16.46 -0.34
C ARG A 88 -9.49 -16.20 1.00
N ALA A 89 -9.74 -17.05 2.00
CA ALA A 89 -9.18 -16.91 3.34
C ALA A 89 -7.64 -17.04 3.37
N ALA A 90 -7.07 -17.88 2.48
CA ALA A 90 -5.62 -18.03 2.37
C ALA A 90 -5.01 -16.99 1.41
N LEU A 91 -5.72 -16.67 0.33
CA LEU A 91 -5.24 -15.85 -0.77
C LEU A 91 -5.19 -14.36 -0.42
N LEU A 92 -6.27 -13.82 0.17
CA LEU A 92 -6.36 -12.41 0.54
C LEU A 92 -5.15 -11.95 1.37
N PRO A 93 -4.84 -12.58 2.53
CA PRO A 93 -3.75 -12.07 3.36
C PRO A 93 -2.38 -12.18 2.69
N LYS A 94 -2.16 -13.18 1.83
CA LYS A 94 -0.91 -13.29 1.05
C LYS A 94 -0.81 -12.17 0.01
N ALA A 95 -1.87 -11.94 -0.76
CA ALA A 95 -1.90 -10.90 -1.79
C ALA A 95 -1.72 -9.49 -1.21
N CYS A 96 -2.34 -9.19 -0.05
CA CYS A 96 -2.18 -7.90 0.62
C CYS A 96 -0.73 -7.67 1.10
N ARG A 97 -0.10 -8.66 1.75
CA ARG A 97 1.30 -8.55 2.21
C ARG A 97 2.30 -8.46 1.06
N LEU A 98 2.03 -9.21 -0.02
CA LEU A 98 2.83 -9.15 -1.23
C LEU A 98 2.77 -7.73 -1.84
N GLY A 99 1.57 -7.17 -1.97
CA GLY A 99 1.37 -5.79 -2.43
C GLY A 99 2.11 -4.78 -1.58
N GLN A 100 2.05 -4.91 -0.25
CA GLN A 100 2.80 -4.04 0.63
C GLN A 100 4.31 -4.12 0.37
N THR A 101 4.85 -5.33 0.23
CA THR A 101 6.28 -5.57 0.03
C THR A 101 6.78 -5.02 -1.30
N ILE A 102 6.11 -5.39 -2.39
CA ILE A 102 6.44 -4.93 -3.75
C ILE A 102 6.26 -3.42 -3.84
N GLY A 103 5.12 -2.92 -3.37
CA GLY A 103 4.77 -1.51 -3.45
C GLY A 103 5.82 -0.65 -2.77
N LEU A 104 6.19 -0.98 -1.52
CA LEU A 104 7.15 -0.18 -0.75
C LEU A 104 8.52 -0.13 -1.41
N GLU A 105 8.97 -1.23 -2.01
CA GLU A 105 10.26 -1.20 -2.71
C GLU A 105 10.17 -0.43 -4.03
N TRP A 106 9.14 -0.71 -4.83
CA TRP A 106 9.01 -0.12 -6.17
C TRP A 106 8.82 1.40 -6.13
N SER A 107 8.16 1.91 -5.09
CA SER A 107 7.92 3.34 -4.90
C SER A 107 9.14 4.13 -4.43
N ARG A 108 10.27 3.47 -4.14
CA ARG A 108 11.52 4.15 -3.83
C ARG A 108 12.09 4.85 -5.07
N GLU A 109 13.04 5.75 -4.85
CA GLU A 109 13.72 6.44 -5.95
C GLU A 109 14.34 5.43 -6.94
N HIS A 110 14.25 5.75 -8.24
CA HIS A 110 14.70 4.89 -9.32
C HIS A 110 16.13 4.34 -9.14
N LYS A 111 17.04 5.16 -8.58
CA LYS A 111 18.46 4.79 -8.40
C LYS A 111 18.70 3.81 -7.26
N VAL A 112 17.75 3.65 -6.34
CA VAL A 112 17.92 2.82 -5.12
C VAL A 112 16.97 1.64 -5.05
N ARG A 113 15.85 1.68 -5.78
CA ARG A 113 14.88 0.58 -5.78
C ARG A 113 15.47 -0.68 -6.40
N LYS A 114 15.17 -1.82 -5.79
CA LYS A 114 15.56 -3.15 -6.26
C LYS A 114 14.50 -3.80 -7.14
N ILE A 115 13.23 -3.40 -6.97
CA ILE A 115 12.11 -3.83 -7.80
C ILE A 115 11.77 -2.71 -8.77
N THR A 116 11.93 -2.99 -10.06
CA THR A 116 11.70 -2.04 -11.15
C THR A 116 10.30 -2.19 -11.76
N THR A 117 9.90 -1.23 -12.59
CA THR A 117 8.66 -1.35 -13.38
C THR A 117 8.68 -2.55 -14.34
N ALA A 118 9.85 -2.98 -14.81
CA ALA A 118 9.97 -4.20 -15.62
C ALA A 118 9.66 -5.45 -14.80
N ASP A 119 10.13 -5.50 -13.54
CA ASP A 119 9.82 -6.60 -12.63
C ASP A 119 8.31 -6.67 -12.34
N LEU A 120 7.62 -5.53 -12.22
CA LEU A 120 6.16 -5.53 -12.04
C LEU A 120 5.41 -6.20 -13.21
N LYS A 121 5.87 -5.99 -14.45
CA LYS A 121 5.29 -6.65 -15.64
C LYS A 121 5.54 -8.16 -15.64
N VAL A 122 6.72 -8.58 -15.17
CA VAL A 122 7.06 -9.99 -14.99
C VAL A 122 6.17 -10.61 -13.92
N PHE A 123 6.00 -9.95 -12.77
CA PHE A 123 5.14 -10.42 -11.70
C PHE A 123 3.69 -10.54 -12.14
N ASP A 124 3.15 -9.57 -12.87
CA ASP A 124 1.81 -9.63 -13.45
C ASP A 124 1.65 -10.84 -14.37
N THR A 125 2.62 -11.06 -15.27
CA THR A 125 2.65 -12.25 -16.15
C THR A 125 2.68 -13.56 -15.34
N MET A 126 3.43 -13.62 -14.24
CA MET A 126 3.49 -14.79 -13.37
C MET A 126 2.15 -15.08 -12.66
N LEU A 127 1.42 -14.05 -12.23
CA LEU A 127 0.10 -14.19 -11.62
C LEU A 127 -0.94 -14.67 -12.65
N GLU A 128 -0.85 -14.19 -13.88
CA GLU A 128 -1.77 -14.58 -14.95
C GLU A 128 -1.49 -16.00 -15.45
N ALA A 129 -0.22 -16.40 -15.61
CA ALA A 129 0.18 -17.69 -16.18
C ALA A 129 -0.15 -18.91 -15.32
N THR A 130 -0.47 -18.75 -14.03
CA THR A 130 -0.78 -19.89 -13.16
C THR A 130 -2.25 -20.31 -13.25
N GLY A 131 -2.53 -21.62 -13.31
CA GLY A 131 -3.87 -22.16 -13.10
C GLY A 131 -4.27 -22.25 -11.61
N ASP A 132 -3.28 -22.28 -10.73
CA ASP A 132 -3.42 -22.30 -9.27
C ASP A 132 -3.04 -20.93 -8.72
N THR A 133 -4.03 -20.14 -8.31
CA THR A 133 -3.85 -18.73 -7.97
C THR A 133 -2.94 -18.55 -6.76
N LEU A 134 -3.09 -19.41 -5.76
CA LEU A 134 -2.29 -19.37 -4.53
C LEU A 134 -0.80 -19.62 -4.83
N LYS A 135 -0.50 -20.63 -5.66
CA LYS A 135 0.88 -20.90 -6.11
C LYS A 135 1.46 -19.74 -6.93
N GLY A 136 0.64 -19.03 -7.70
CA GLY A 136 1.09 -17.84 -8.43
C GLY A 136 1.57 -16.75 -7.48
N VAL A 137 0.76 -16.44 -6.46
CA VAL A 137 1.12 -15.46 -5.43
C VAL A 137 2.40 -15.86 -4.70
N ASP A 138 2.56 -17.14 -4.35
CA ASP A 138 3.76 -17.64 -3.67
C ASP A 138 5.02 -17.54 -4.55
N ARG A 139 4.90 -17.78 -5.86
CA ARG A 139 6.02 -17.61 -6.81
C ARG A 139 6.43 -16.15 -6.93
N VAL A 140 5.47 -15.24 -6.99
CA VAL A 140 5.77 -13.80 -7.05
C VAL A 140 6.38 -13.31 -5.74
N ASP A 141 5.91 -13.77 -4.58
CA ASP A 141 6.53 -13.45 -3.28
C ASP A 141 7.99 -13.91 -3.24
N ALA A 142 8.27 -15.15 -3.68
CA ALA A 142 9.64 -15.65 -3.76
C ALA A 142 10.52 -14.80 -4.70
N ALA A 143 10.01 -14.44 -5.89
CA ALA A 143 10.74 -13.62 -6.85
C ALA A 143 11.00 -12.19 -6.33
N ALA A 144 10.00 -11.57 -5.69
CA ALA A 144 10.14 -10.27 -5.05
C ALA A 144 11.18 -10.31 -3.93
N ARG A 145 11.15 -11.33 -3.07
CA ARG A 145 12.14 -11.52 -2.00
C ARG A 145 13.56 -11.72 -2.52
N ALA A 146 13.73 -12.48 -3.60
CA ALA A 146 15.04 -12.65 -4.24
C ALA A 146 15.64 -11.31 -4.67
N LYS A 147 14.82 -10.41 -5.25
CA LYS A 147 15.23 -9.05 -5.63
C LYS A 147 15.61 -8.20 -4.43
N LEU A 148 14.92 -8.35 -3.30
CA LEU A 148 15.21 -7.59 -2.08
C LEU A 148 16.53 -7.98 -1.39
N GLY A 149 17.18 -9.04 -1.86
CA GLY A 149 18.40 -9.61 -1.26
C GLY A 149 18.05 -10.81 -0.39
N GLY A 150 17.35 -11.79 -0.98
CA GLY A 150 17.14 -13.08 -0.34
C GLY A 150 18.44 -13.58 0.30
N LYS A 151 18.37 -13.93 1.59
CA LYS A 151 19.46 -14.59 2.32
C LYS A 151 19.89 -15.86 1.59
#